data_AF-A0A4P6F8V4-F1
#
_entry.id   AF-A0A4P6F8V4-F1
#
_cell.length_a   1.000
_cell.length_b   1.000
_cell.length_c   1.000
_cell.angle_alpha   90.00
_cell.angle_beta   90.00
_cell.angle_gamma   90.00
#
_symmetry.space_group_name_H-M   'P 1'
#
loop_
_entity.id
_entity.type
_entity.pdbx_description
1 polymer ?
#
loop_
_entity_poly.entity_id
_entity_poly.type
_entity_poly.pdbx_seq_one_letter_code
_entity_poly.pdbx_strand_id
1 'polypeptide(L)'
;MHVLLLAADARLAGDLAAAWATAAAGSVGPAVLPARSAAPAPSGVFVPVSALGLSRRPSAASEEERLRALVADADVVVVHVDVLDAPALHEGPLPLVARVAGERALPVVVLAGRAEASRREWSAAGVSGVHEVGEEPGDRATAVARAGRTWAPSWPRT
;
A
#
# COMPACT_ATOMS: atom_id res chain seq x y z
N MET A 1 1.49 17.07 -6.53
CA MET A 1 0.96 15.71 -6.32
C MET A 1 2.11 14.77 -6.04
N HIS A 2 2.13 14.17 -4.86
CA HIS A 2 3.05 13.12 -4.45
C HIS A 2 2.29 11.80 -4.34
N VAL A 3 2.75 10.79 -5.06
CA VAL A 3 2.20 9.43 -5.02
C VAL A 3 3.12 8.55 -4.22
N LEU A 4 2.62 7.95 -3.14
CA LEU A 4 3.33 6.90 -2.43
C LEU A 4 2.97 5.55 -3.06
N LEU A 5 3.94 4.85 -3.63
CA LEU A 5 3.72 3.54 -4.26
C LEU A 5 4.33 2.43 -3.41
N LEU A 6 3.48 1.53 -2.91
CA LEU A 6 3.83 0.42 -2.04
C LEU A 6 3.76 -0.92 -2.80
N ALA A 7 4.81 -1.72 -2.73
CA ALA A 7 4.83 -3.07 -3.30
C ALA A 7 5.56 -4.07 -2.40
N ALA A 8 5.46 -5.37 -2.69
CA ALA A 8 6.02 -6.45 -1.88
C ALA A 8 7.54 -6.33 -1.63
N ASP A 9 8.28 -5.79 -2.61
CA ASP A 9 9.72 -5.54 -2.50
C ASP A 9 10.12 -4.24 -3.21
N ALA A 10 11.36 -3.81 -2.94
CA ALA A 10 11.88 -2.53 -3.42
C ALA A 10 12.08 -2.48 -4.94
N ARG A 11 12.40 -3.62 -5.58
CA ARG A 11 12.58 -3.70 -7.03
C ARG A 11 11.25 -3.50 -7.73
N LEU A 12 10.23 -4.23 -7.30
CA LEU A 12 8.88 -4.11 -7.84
C LEU A 12 8.31 -2.70 -7.59
N ALA A 13 8.50 -2.13 -6.39
CA ALA A 13 8.08 -0.76 -6.11
C ALA A 13 8.76 0.25 -7.07
N GLY A 14 10.05 0.08 -7.33
CA GLY A 14 10.81 0.91 -8.28
C GLY A 14 10.28 0.79 -9.71
N ASP A 15 10.08 -0.43 -10.20
CA ASP A 15 9.61 -0.70 -11.56
C ASP A 15 8.21 -0.10 -11.79
N LEU A 16 7.29 -0.28 -10.82
CA LEU A 16 5.94 0.28 -10.87
C LEU A 16 5.95 1.81 -10.78
N ALA A 17 6.79 2.38 -9.91
CA ALA A 17 6.92 3.83 -9.77
C ALA A 17 7.45 4.48 -11.06
N ALA A 18 8.43 3.84 -11.72
CA ALA A 18 8.93 4.28 -13.01
C ALA A 18 7.82 4.24 -14.08
N ALA A 19 7.07 3.15 -14.17
CA ALA A 19 5.94 3.04 -15.08
C ALA A 19 4.87 4.11 -14.82
N TRP A 20 4.52 4.35 -13.54
CA TRP A 20 3.57 5.40 -13.16
C TRP A 20 4.06 6.79 -13.57
N ALA A 21 5.32 7.13 -13.26
CA ALA A 21 5.91 8.44 -13.53
C ALA A 21 5.98 8.80 -15.02
N THR A 22 6.00 7.81 -15.93
CA THR A 22 6.00 8.07 -17.39
C THR A 22 4.71 8.74 -17.88
N ALA A 23 3.62 8.64 -17.12
CA ALA A 23 2.29 9.02 -17.58
C ALA A 23 1.49 9.88 -16.60
N ALA A 24 2.07 10.20 -15.44
CA ALA A 24 1.45 10.95 -14.35
C ALA A 24 2.17 12.28 -14.10
N ALA A 25 1.44 13.28 -13.63
CA ALA A 25 2.04 14.49 -13.08
C ALA A 25 2.57 14.27 -11.65
N GLY A 26 3.60 15.02 -11.28
CA GLY A 26 4.10 15.07 -9.91
C GLY A 26 5.27 14.13 -9.64
N SER A 27 5.41 13.70 -8.39
CA SER A 27 6.49 12.81 -7.94
C SER A 27 5.91 11.48 -7.44
N VAL A 28 6.69 10.40 -7.60
CA VAL A 28 6.32 9.07 -7.10
C VAL A 28 7.42 8.60 -6.15
N GLY A 29 7.06 8.33 -4.90
CA GLY A 29 7.94 7.72 -3.89
C GLY A 29 7.70 6.21 -3.81
N PRO A 30 8.62 5.36 -4.30
CA PRO A 30 8.51 3.92 -4.10
C PRO A 30 8.87 3.53 -2.66
N ALA A 31 8.10 2.62 -2.08
CA ALA A 31 8.38 2.05 -0.77
C ALA A 31 7.93 0.59 -0.69
N VAL A 32 8.50 -0.15 0.26
CA VAL A 32 8.12 -1.54 0.52
C VAL A 32 6.87 -1.55 1.39
N LEU A 33 5.88 -2.33 0.97
CA LEU A 33 4.66 -2.61 1.71
C LEU A 33 5.06 -3.32 3.02
N PRO A 34 4.67 -2.79 4.20
CA PRO A 34 5.02 -3.43 5.46
C PRO A 34 4.55 -4.88 5.46
N ALA A 35 5.38 -5.77 6.01
CA ALA A 35 5.00 -7.15 6.15
C ALA A 35 3.79 -7.25 7.09
N ARG A 36 3.03 -8.34 7.01
CA ARG A 36 2.10 -8.65 8.09
C ARG A 36 2.94 -8.82 9.35
N SER A 37 2.74 -7.97 10.36
CA SER A 37 3.20 -8.23 11.72
C SER A 37 2.43 -9.44 12.26
N ALA A 38 2.89 -10.65 11.94
CA ALA A 38 2.49 -11.83 12.67
C ALA A 38 3.11 -11.71 14.06
N ALA A 39 2.32 -11.30 15.05
CA ALA A 39 2.71 -11.54 16.42
C ALA A 39 2.97 -13.05 16.53
N PRO A 40 4.21 -13.49 16.87
CA PRO A 40 4.47 -14.91 17.00
C PRO A 40 3.48 -15.47 18.02
N ALA A 41 2.82 -16.57 17.67
CA ALA A 41 2.00 -17.28 18.63
C ALA A 41 2.90 -17.62 19.83
N PRO A 42 2.55 -17.22 21.06
CA PRO A 42 3.40 -17.48 22.21
C PRO A 42 3.52 -19.00 22.38
N SER A 43 4.71 -19.55 22.18
CA SER A 43 5.03 -20.92 22.57
C SER A 43 5.65 -20.90 23.96
N GLY A 44 4.99 -21.54 24.93
CA GLY A 44 5.44 -21.62 26.32
C GLY A 44 4.62 -20.78 27.31
N VAL A 45 5.15 -20.63 28.53
CA VAL A 45 4.50 -19.87 29.61
C VAL A 45 4.66 -18.38 29.33
N PHE A 46 3.55 -17.68 29.08
CA PHE A 46 3.52 -16.24 28.97
C PHE A 46 3.72 -15.61 30.36
N VAL A 47 4.87 -14.97 30.57
CA VAL A 47 5.09 -14.09 31.73
C VAL A 47 4.86 -12.65 31.26
N PRO A 48 3.84 -11.94 31.77
CA PRO A 48 3.64 -10.54 31.45
C PRO A 48 4.87 -9.75 31.93
N VAL A 49 5.55 -9.05 31.01
CA VAL A 49 6.73 -8.24 31.33
C VAL A 49 6.39 -7.17 32.39
N SER A 50 5.13 -6.72 32.42
CA SER A 50 4.57 -5.86 33.47
C SER A 50 4.54 -6.51 34.85
N ALA A 51 4.36 -7.83 34.95
CA ALA A 51 4.41 -8.56 36.23
C ALA A 51 5.83 -8.58 36.84
N LEU A 52 6.86 -8.30 36.02
CA LEU A 52 8.25 -8.15 36.44
C LEU A 52 8.63 -6.68 36.71
N GLY A 53 7.67 -5.75 36.64
CA GLY A 53 7.93 -4.31 36.75
C GLY A 53 8.70 -3.71 35.57
N LEU A 54 8.78 -4.44 34.44
CA LEU A 54 9.53 -4.03 33.26
C LEU A 54 8.58 -3.45 32.21
N SER A 55 8.98 -2.32 31.62
CA SER A 55 8.31 -1.71 30.46
C SER A 55 9.06 -2.05 29.17
N ARG A 56 8.38 -2.60 28.16
CA ARG A 56 8.99 -2.86 26.85
C ARG A 56 9.10 -1.54 26.08
N ARG A 57 10.33 -1.09 25.84
CA ARG A 57 10.58 0.07 24.96
C ARG A 57 10.76 -0.45 23.53
N PRO A 58 9.95 -0.01 22.55
CA PRO A 58 10.19 -0.39 21.17
C PRO A 58 11.56 0.15 20.74
N SER A 59 12.42 -0.70 20.18
CA SER A 59 13.79 -0.35 19.77
C SER A 59 13.86 0.30 18.38
N ALA A 60 12.75 0.30 17.64
CA ALA A 60 12.56 0.95 16.35
C ALA A 60 11.10 1.43 16.24
N ALA A 61 10.82 2.43 15.39
CA ALA A 61 9.45 2.80 15.05
C ALA A 61 8.70 1.57 14.53
N SER A 62 7.46 1.39 14.96
CA SER A 62 6.63 0.29 14.45
C SER A 62 6.44 0.42 12.94
N GLU A 63 6.15 -0.68 12.24
CA GLU A 63 5.83 -0.62 10.80
C GLU A 63 4.69 0.36 10.50
N GLU A 64 3.71 0.44 11.41
CA GLU A 64 2.61 1.39 11.33
C GLU A 64 3.08 2.85 11.46
N GLU A 65 4.01 3.14 12.37
CA GLU A 65 4.56 4.50 12.53
C GLU A 65 5.45 4.91 11.34
N ARG A 66 6.22 3.96 10.80
CA ARG A 66 6.95 4.17 9.54
C ARG A 66 5.99 4.43 8.39
N LEU A 67 4.89 3.69 8.30
CA LEU A 67 3.88 3.89 7.28
C LEU A 67 3.20 5.26 7.43
N ARG A 68 2.86 5.69 8.66
CA ARG A 68 2.34 7.04 8.92
C ARG A 68 3.29 8.13 8.45
N ALA A 69 4.59 7.97 8.67
CA ALA A 69 5.58 8.92 8.20
C ALA A 69 5.62 9.00 6.67
N LEU A 70 5.57 7.86 5.97
CA LEU A 70 5.54 7.83 4.50
C LEU A 70 4.25 8.44 3.94
N VAL A 71 3.11 8.16 4.55
CA VAL A 71 1.79 8.65 4.14
C VAL A 71 1.64 10.15 4.43
N ALA A 72 2.44 10.71 5.36
CA ALA A 72 2.29 12.10 5.78
C ALA A 72 2.48 13.13 4.65
N ASP A 73 3.33 12.80 3.68
CA ASP A 73 3.68 13.67 2.56
C ASP A 73 2.97 13.27 1.25
N ALA A 74 2.09 12.25 1.28
CA ALA A 74 1.42 11.71 0.10
C ALA A 74 0.07 12.39 -0.16
N ASP A 75 -0.27 12.55 -1.44
CA ASP A 75 -1.59 12.98 -1.90
C ASP A 75 -2.46 11.78 -2.34
N VAL A 76 -1.82 10.69 -2.77
CA VAL A 76 -2.46 9.42 -3.16
C VAL A 76 -1.58 8.27 -2.71
N VAL A 77 -2.18 7.22 -2.14
CA VAL A 77 -1.48 5.99 -1.79
C VAL A 77 -1.84 4.89 -2.78
N VAL A 78 -0.83 4.32 -3.42
CA VAL A 78 -0.97 3.25 -4.40
C VAL A 78 -0.37 1.98 -3.81
N VAL A 79 -1.11 0.87 -3.84
CA VAL A 79 -0.68 -0.42 -3.30
C VAL A 79 -0.72 -1.47 -4.38
N HIS A 80 0.39 -2.17 -4.60
CA HIS A 80 0.41 -3.34 -5.45
C HIS A 80 0.14 -4.62 -4.65
N VAL A 81 -0.74 -5.48 -5.18
CA VAL A 81 -0.94 -6.85 -4.71
C VAL A 81 -1.03 -7.79 -5.91
N ASP A 82 -0.56 -9.02 -5.78
CA ASP A 82 -0.65 -10.00 -6.88
C ASP A 82 -2.11 -10.40 -7.13
N VAL A 83 -2.86 -10.66 -6.06
CA VAL A 83 -4.29 -10.97 -6.10
C VAL A 83 -5.02 -10.09 -5.09
N LEU A 84 -6.09 -9.44 -5.54
CA LEU A 84 -7.02 -8.74 -4.65
C LEU A 84 -8.21 -9.65 -4.34
N ASP A 85 -8.08 -10.42 -3.27
CA ASP A 85 -9.07 -11.36 -2.73
C ASP A 85 -9.48 -10.99 -1.29
N ALA A 86 -10.31 -11.83 -0.66
CA ALA A 86 -10.75 -11.60 0.73
C ALA A 86 -9.58 -11.57 1.74
N PRO A 87 -8.58 -12.48 1.70
CA PRO A 87 -7.36 -12.36 2.48
C PRO A 87 -6.64 -11.01 2.31
N ALA A 88 -6.43 -10.55 1.08
CA ALA A 88 -5.80 -9.27 0.82
C ALA A 88 -6.59 -8.10 1.44
N LEU A 89 -7.93 -8.15 1.39
CA LEU A 89 -8.82 -7.11 1.93
C LEU A 89 -8.99 -7.10 3.45
N HIS A 90 -8.70 -8.21 4.16
CA HIS A 90 -9.02 -8.33 5.58
C HIS A 90 -7.83 -8.71 6.46
N GLU A 91 -6.89 -9.47 5.93
CA GLU A 91 -5.80 -10.08 6.70
C GLU A 91 -4.40 -9.66 6.24
N GLY A 92 -4.32 -9.08 5.04
CA GLY A 92 -3.09 -8.59 4.45
C GLY A 92 -2.62 -7.24 5.02
N PRO A 93 -1.58 -6.66 4.41
CA PRO A 93 -1.10 -5.32 4.76
C PRO A 93 -2.02 -4.20 4.26
N LEU A 94 -2.90 -4.47 3.29
CA LEU A 94 -3.80 -3.47 2.70
C LEU A 94 -4.78 -2.83 3.72
N PRO A 95 -5.43 -3.56 4.66
CA PRO A 95 -6.19 -2.96 5.75
C PRO A 95 -5.42 -1.92 6.58
N LEU A 96 -4.15 -2.20 6.87
CA LEU A 96 -3.29 -1.27 7.60
C LEU A 96 -3.06 0.00 6.80
N VAL A 97 -2.77 -0.14 5.50
CA VAL A 97 -2.60 1.00 4.59
C VAL A 97 -3.90 1.81 4.46
N ALA A 98 -5.04 1.16 4.25
CA ALA A 98 -6.34 1.82 4.15
C ALA A 98 -6.69 2.60 5.42
N ARG A 99 -6.46 2.01 6.60
CA ARG A 99 -6.64 2.70 7.88
C ARG A 99 -5.75 3.94 8.00
N VAL A 100 -4.44 3.79 7.77
CA VAL A 100 -3.47 4.89 7.92
C VAL A 100 -3.69 6.01 6.90
N ALA A 101 -3.99 5.68 5.65
CA ALA A 101 -4.37 6.67 4.64
C ALA A 101 -5.70 7.36 4.98
N GLY A 102 -6.66 6.60 5.50
CA GLY A 102 -7.96 7.10 5.96
C GLY A 102 -7.87 8.11 7.11
N GLU A 103 -6.89 7.99 8.01
CA GLU A 103 -6.60 9.00 9.05
C GLU A 103 -6.35 10.40 8.46
N ARG A 104 -5.94 10.48 7.19
CA ARG A 104 -5.66 11.72 6.44
C ARG A 104 -6.60 11.97 5.27
N ALA A 105 -7.66 11.17 5.14
CA ALA A 105 -8.59 11.22 4.01
C ALA A 105 -7.92 11.09 2.63
N LEU A 106 -6.84 10.32 2.54
CA LEU A 106 -6.11 10.08 1.29
C LEU A 106 -6.74 8.91 0.52
N PRO A 107 -6.92 9.03 -0.81
CA PRO A 107 -7.40 7.93 -1.62
C PRO A 107 -6.39 6.79 -1.67
N VAL A 108 -6.89 5.56 -1.52
CA VAL A 108 -6.10 4.33 -1.67
C VAL A 108 -6.46 3.65 -2.98
N VAL A 109 -5.46 3.46 -3.84
CA VAL A 109 -5.61 2.83 -5.15
C VAL A 109 -4.87 1.51 -5.17
N VAL A 110 -5.50 0.44 -5.62
CA VAL A 110 -4.86 -0.87 -5.73
C VAL A 110 -4.48 -1.15 -7.19
N LEU A 111 -3.23 -1.53 -7.40
CA LEU A 111 -2.74 -2.15 -8.63
C LEU A 111 -2.74 -3.67 -8.38
N ALA A 112 -3.75 -4.37 -8.88
CA ALA A 112 -3.90 -5.81 -8.67
C ALA A 112 -3.34 -6.58 -9.87
N GLY A 113 -2.54 -7.62 -9.67
CA GLY A 113 -2.24 -8.56 -10.75
C GLY A 113 -3.53 -9.16 -11.32
N ARG A 114 -4.45 -9.53 -10.41
CA ARG A 114 -5.81 -10.00 -10.69
C ARG A 114 -6.77 -9.55 -9.58
N ALA A 115 -7.99 -9.14 -9.93
CA ALA A 115 -9.01 -8.75 -8.95
C ALA A 115 -10.12 -9.82 -8.83
N GLU A 116 -10.26 -10.40 -7.64
CA GLU A 116 -11.34 -11.35 -7.33
C GLU A 116 -12.44 -10.70 -6.48
N ALA A 117 -12.10 -9.65 -5.73
CA ALA A 117 -13.05 -8.91 -4.92
C ALA A 117 -13.93 -7.96 -5.75
N SER A 118 -15.22 -7.94 -5.45
CA SER A 118 -16.19 -7.05 -6.06
C SER A 118 -15.98 -5.59 -5.65
N ARG A 119 -16.56 -4.66 -6.43
CA ARG A 119 -16.57 -3.23 -6.12
C ARG A 119 -17.10 -2.89 -4.74
N ARG A 120 -18.11 -3.63 -4.30
CA ARG A 120 -18.71 -3.41 -2.98
C ARG A 120 -17.73 -3.76 -1.86
N GLU A 121 -16.99 -4.85 -2.02
CA GLU A 121 -16.05 -5.35 -1.01
C GLU A 121 -14.85 -4.43 -0.86
N TRP A 122 -14.19 -4.07 -1.96
CA TRP A 122 -13.03 -3.18 -1.86
C TRP A 122 -13.41 -1.76 -1.44
N SER A 123 -14.59 -1.27 -1.83
CA SER A 123 -15.06 0.05 -1.38
C SER A 123 -15.36 0.05 0.12
N ALA A 124 -15.92 -1.02 0.67
CA ALA A 124 -16.14 -1.16 2.12
C ALA A 124 -14.83 -1.26 2.90
N ALA A 125 -13.75 -1.75 2.28
CA ALA A 125 -12.42 -1.80 2.84
C ALA A 125 -11.65 -0.45 2.75
N GLY A 126 -12.27 0.62 2.26
CA GLY A 126 -11.65 1.93 2.14
C GLY A 126 -10.77 2.12 0.89
N VAL A 127 -10.84 1.20 -0.08
CA VAL A 127 -10.17 1.36 -1.38
C VAL A 127 -10.99 2.30 -2.27
N SER A 128 -10.34 3.28 -2.86
CA SER A 128 -10.94 4.28 -3.76
C SER A 128 -11.03 3.80 -5.21
N GLY A 129 -10.11 2.94 -5.63
CA GLY A 129 -10.23 2.24 -6.91
C GLY A 129 -9.20 1.13 -7.10
N VAL A 130 -9.51 0.26 -8.05
CA VAL A 130 -8.72 -0.93 -8.37
C VAL A 130 -8.43 -0.92 -9.87
N HIS A 131 -7.18 -1.20 -10.24
CA HIS A 131 -6.74 -1.38 -11.61
C HIS A 131 -6.06 -2.74 -11.73
N GLU A 132 -6.62 -3.62 -12.54
CA GLU A 132 -5.94 -4.88 -12.90
C GLU A 132 -4.78 -4.56 -13.86
N VAL A 133 -3.58 -4.97 -13.46
CA VAL A 133 -2.33 -4.68 -14.19
C VAL A 133 -1.67 -5.95 -14.73
N GLY A 134 -2.14 -7.14 -14.36
CA GLY A 134 -1.60 -8.40 -14.87
C GLY A 134 -0.24 -8.80 -14.29
N GLU A 135 0.14 -10.04 -14.59
CA GLU A 135 1.37 -10.67 -14.10
C GLU A 135 2.57 -10.41 -15.02
N GLU A 136 2.33 -10.18 -16.31
CA GLU A 136 3.38 -9.97 -17.30
C GLU A 136 3.96 -8.54 -17.23
N PRO A 137 5.30 -8.38 -17.06
CA PRO A 137 5.91 -7.06 -16.83
C PRO A 137 5.63 -6.01 -17.91
N GLY A 138 5.60 -6.41 -19.19
CA GLY A 138 5.38 -5.50 -20.31
C GLY A 138 3.97 -4.90 -20.33
N ASP A 139 2.97 -5.76 -20.16
CA ASP A 139 1.55 -5.34 -20.10
C ASP A 139 1.27 -4.55 -18.83
N ARG A 140 1.90 -4.95 -17.71
CA ARG A 140 1.83 -4.28 -16.42
C ARG A 140 2.25 -2.83 -16.51
N ALA A 141 3.39 -2.52 -17.13
CA ALA A 141 3.85 -1.14 -17.25
C ALA A 141 2.82 -0.25 -17.97
N THR A 142 2.22 -0.75 -19.05
CA THR A 142 1.19 -0.03 -19.81
C THR A 142 -0.09 0.19 -18.99
N ALA A 143 -0.52 -0.81 -18.24
CA ALA A 143 -1.69 -0.72 -17.36
C ALA A 143 -1.44 0.26 -16.19
N VAL A 144 -0.26 0.22 -15.56
CA VAL A 144 0.15 1.14 -14.51
C VAL A 144 0.18 2.59 -15.02
N ALA A 145 0.71 2.83 -16.22
CA ALA A 145 0.69 4.15 -16.84
C ALA A 145 -0.73 4.68 -17.06
N ARG A 146 -1.70 3.80 -17.38
CA ARG A 146 -3.12 4.17 -17.51
C ARG A 146 -3.74 4.54 -16.16
N ALA A 147 -3.44 3.77 -15.10
CA ALA A 147 -3.84 4.11 -13.74
C ALA A 147 -3.27 5.48 -13.32
N GLY A 148 -2.00 5.73 -13.63
CA GLY A 148 -1.31 7.01 -13.41
C GLY A 148 -2.04 8.19 -14.04
N ARG A 149 -2.44 8.09 -15.33
CA ARG A 149 -3.22 9.16 -15.99
C ARG A 149 -4.58 9.42 -15.31
N THR A 150 -5.18 8.40 -14.71
CA THR A 150 -6.50 8.52 -14.07
C THR A 150 -6.41 9.26 -12.74
N TRP A 151 -5.43 8.89 -11.92
CA TRP A 151 -5.31 9.40 -10.55
C TRP A 151 -4.39 10.62 -10.42
N ALA A 152 -3.50 10.82 -11.39
CA ALA A 152 -2.48 11.85 -11.41
C ALA A 152 -2.39 12.54 -12.78
N PRO A 153 -3.48 13.10 -13.32
CA PRO A 153 -3.49 13.63 -14.68
C PRO A 153 -2.49 14.79 -14.85
N SER A 154 -1.73 14.77 -15.94
CA SER A 154 -0.97 15.92 -16.41
C SER A 154 -1.82 16.70 -17.42
N TRP A 155 -2.12 17.95 -17.06
CA TRP A 155 -2.80 18.87 -17.99
C TRP A 155 -1.75 19.65 -18.79
N PRO A 156 -1.92 19.82 -20.11
CA PRO A 156 -1.06 20.71 -20.87
C PRO A 156 -1.20 22.13 -20.30
N ARG A 157 -0.08 22.75 -19.96
CA ARG A 157 -0.06 24.19 -19.68
C ARG A 157 -0.25 24.91 -21.02
N THR A 158 -1.42 25.52 -21.18
CA THR A 158 -1.76 26.39 -22.31
C THR A 158 -1.08 27.74 -22.16
#